data_AF-A0A954P118-F1
#
_entry.id   AF-A0A954P118-F1
#
_cell.length_a   1.000
_cell.length_b   1.000
_cell.length_c   1.000
_cell.angle_alpha   90.00
_cell.angle_beta   90.00
_cell.angle_gamma   90.00
#
_symmetry.space_group_name_H-M   'P 1'
#
loop_
_entity.id
_entity.type
_entity.pdbx_description
1 polymer ?
#
loop_
_entity_poly.entity_id
_entity_poly.type
_entity_poly.pdbx_seq_one_letter_code
_entity_poly.pdbx_strand_id
1 'polypeptide(L)'
;LIDLKDDGSFRMNQEYFNYCTGLKMTSSRFDRLFDGPPRRPESKLTQREMDLAASVQLVTEEIVLRMGRHVQRETGQKQLCLAGGVALNCVANGRLLREGPFEDIWIQPAAGDAGGALGVALLVWHQLLGNERVARPGDSQSGSLLGPAATEAEIEQFLESAGAVFTRCDSDEQLCDLVAGLLAEEKVVGWMQGRMEFGPRALGNRSILGDARSPQMQSTMNLKIKFRESFRPFAPSVLHNRADQYFELQPGQESPYMLLVADVREERRTAAAADSQQAEGLDRLKAIRSEIPAVTHVDCSSRVQTVDAERHGRYHQLLSRFEQLTGSPVLINTSFNVRGEPIVCTPEQAWRCFLATDMDVLVLDRFVLKRTDQPAEVFPPREDYLAQFELD
;
A
#
# COMPACT_ATOMS: atom_id res chain seq x y z
N LEU A 1 -20.80 23.27 -2.72
CA LEU A 1 -20.93 22.03 -1.92
C LEU A 1 -20.34 22.18 -0.53
N ILE A 2 -19.20 22.85 -0.40
CA ILE A 2 -18.51 23.11 0.86
C ILE A 2 -18.16 24.61 0.92
N ASP A 3 -18.22 25.18 2.11
CA ASP A 3 -17.72 26.53 2.42
C ASP A 3 -16.44 26.35 3.24
N LEU A 4 -15.28 26.47 2.59
CA LEU A 4 -13.95 26.26 3.16
C LEU A 4 -13.31 27.62 3.52
N LYS A 5 -12.90 27.76 4.78
CA LYS A 5 -12.27 28.97 5.32
C LYS A 5 -10.74 28.92 5.21
N ASP A 6 -10.09 30.04 5.49
CA ASP A 6 -8.62 30.19 5.36
C ASP A 6 -7.84 29.42 6.44
N ASP A 7 -8.48 29.13 7.58
CA ASP A 7 -7.93 28.28 8.65
C ASP A 7 -8.12 26.78 8.38
N GLY A 8 -8.78 26.43 7.27
CA GLY A 8 -9.10 25.04 6.91
C GLY A 8 -10.37 24.52 7.56
N SER A 9 -11.02 25.26 8.46
CA SER A 9 -12.37 24.93 8.91
C SER A 9 -13.35 24.99 7.73
N PHE A 10 -14.37 24.14 7.76
CA PHE A 10 -15.33 24.09 6.67
C PHE A 10 -16.73 23.70 7.11
N ARG A 11 -17.70 24.10 6.31
CA ARG A 11 -19.10 23.68 6.43
C ARG A 11 -19.57 23.03 5.14
N MET A 12 -20.05 21.80 5.24
CA MET A 12 -20.68 21.12 4.12
C MET A 12 -22.15 21.55 4.00
N ASN A 13 -22.62 21.76 2.77
CA ASN A 13 -24.03 21.99 2.51
C ASN A 13 -24.79 20.65 2.58
N GLN A 14 -25.43 20.40 3.72
CA GLN A 14 -26.16 19.17 4.03
C GLN A 14 -27.36 18.90 3.12
N GLU A 15 -27.78 19.83 2.26
CA GLU A 15 -28.78 19.51 1.23
C GLU A 15 -28.27 18.48 0.21
N TYR A 16 -26.95 18.38 0.03
CA TYR A 16 -26.28 17.49 -0.93
C TYR A 16 -25.73 16.22 -0.26
N PHE A 17 -25.71 16.13 1.07
CA PHE A 17 -25.13 15.02 1.82
C PHE A 17 -26.16 14.43 2.79
N ASN A 18 -26.16 13.11 2.96
CA ASN A 18 -27.19 12.41 3.73
C ASN A 18 -26.62 11.47 4.82
N TYR A 19 -25.30 11.48 5.04
CA TYR A 19 -24.64 10.56 5.97
C TYR A 19 -25.06 10.74 7.43
N CYS A 20 -25.57 11.92 7.81
CA CYS A 20 -26.07 12.19 9.17
C CYS A 20 -27.44 11.55 9.45
N THR A 21 -28.22 11.22 8.42
CA THR A 21 -29.64 10.85 8.54
C THR A 21 -30.04 9.63 7.72
N GLY A 22 -29.14 9.08 6.91
CA GLY A 22 -29.39 7.92 6.07
C GLY A 22 -28.16 7.03 5.93
N LEU A 23 -28.34 5.92 5.19
CA LEU A 23 -27.29 4.92 4.95
C LEU A 23 -26.42 5.23 3.72
N LYS A 24 -26.55 6.42 3.14
CA LYS A 24 -25.83 6.85 1.93
C LYS A 24 -25.16 8.19 2.15
N MET A 25 -23.98 8.36 1.57
CA MET A 25 -23.19 9.59 1.70
C MET A 25 -23.85 10.80 1.03
N THR A 26 -24.40 10.63 -0.17
CA THR A 26 -24.92 11.71 -1.01
C THR A 26 -26.45 11.70 -1.10
N SER A 27 -27.05 12.86 -1.40
CA SER A 27 -28.50 13.03 -1.59
C SER A 27 -28.89 13.06 -3.08
N SER A 28 -30.18 12.98 -3.38
CA SER A 28 -30.66 13.12 -4.77
C SER A 28 -30.37 14.51 -5.39
N ARG A 29 -30.10 15.53 -4.57
CA ARG A 29 -29.63 16.84 -5.06
C ARG A 29 -28.20 16.75 -5.57
N PHE A 30 -27.35 15.95 -4.93
CA PHE A 30 -26.00 15.66 -5.41
C PHE A 30 -26.05 14.95 -6.76
N ASP A 31 -26.92 13.94 -6.87
CA ASP A 31 -27.11 13.22 -8.12
C ASP A 31 -27.50 14.15 -9.27
N ARG A 32 -28.45 15.07 -9.03
CA ARG A 32 -28.86 16.08 -10.02
C ARG A 32 -27.77 17.10 -10.34
N LEU A 33 -26.98 17.51 -9.36
CA LEU A 33 -25.89 18.47 -9.55
C LEU A 33 -24.80 17.92 -10.48
N PHE A 34 -24.59 16.60 -10.43
CA PHE A 34 -23.56 15.94 -11.22
C PHE A 34 -24.16 15.01 -12.27
N ASP A 35 -25.34 15.30 -12.81
CA ASP A 35 -25.89 14.61 -13.99
C ASP A 35 -26.07 13.08 -13.86
N GLY A 36 -26.38 12.56 -12.67
CA GLY A 36 -26.80 11.16 -12.52
C GLY A 36 -26.65 10.57 -11.12
N PRO A 37 -27.17 9.35 -10.90
CA PRO A 37 -26.95 8.63 -9.64
C PRO A 37 -25.49 8.17 -9.47
N PRO A 38 -25.14 7.63 -8.30
CA PRO A 38 -23.88 6.90 -8.12
C PRO A 38 -23.72 5.78 -9.14
N ARG A 39 -22.49 5.58 -9.64
CA ARG A 39 -22.14 4.48 -10.54
C ARG A 39 -22.53 3.15 -9.88
N ARG A 40 -23.11 2.23 -10.66
CA ARG A 40 -23.33 0.86 -10.17
C ARG A 40 -21.99 0.12 -10.07
N PRO A 41 -21.78 -0.69 -9.03
CA PRO A 41 -20.79 -1.75 -8.99
C PRO A 41 -20.46 -2.37 -10.37
N GLU A 42 -19.19 -2.57 -10.69
CA GLU A 42 -18.67 -3.19 -11.94
C GLU A 42 -19.07 -2.56 -13.30
N SER A 43 -19.91 -1.51 -13.31
CA SER A 43 -20.24 -0.82 -14.54
C SER A 43 -19.08 0.02 -15.08
N LYS A 44 -19.10 0.33 -16.38
CA LYS A 44 -18.03 1.09 -17.05
C LYS A 44 -17.75 2.43 -16.34
N LEU A 45 -16.48 2.69 -16.02
CA LEU A 45 -16.03 4.00 -15.55
C LEU A 45 -16.09 5.04 -16.67
N THR A 46 -16.66 6.20 -16.39
CA THR A 46 -16.73 7.33 -17.33
C THR A 46 -15.91 8.52 -16.84
N GLN A 47 -15.71 9.52 -17.71
CA GLN A 47 -15.00 10.74 -17.36
C GLN A 47 -15.62 11.46 -16.15
N ARG A 48 -16.95 11.40 -16.03
CA ARG A 48 -17.70 11.97 -14.91
C ARG A 48 -17.23 11.42 -13.56
N GLU A 49 -17.12 10.10 -13.42
CA GLU A 49 -16.67 9.49 -12.16
C GLU A 49 -15.20 9.83 -11.87
N MET A 50 -14.36 9.90 -12.91
CA MET A 50 -12.96 10.29 -12.79
C MET A 50 -12.82 11.75 -12.32
N ASP A 51 -13.57 12.68 -12.92
CA ASP A 51 -13.57 14.11 -12.56
C ASP A 51 -14.10 14.34 -11.15
N LEU A 52 -15.15 13.61 -10.74
CA LEU A 52 -15.67 13.65 -9.38
C LEU A 52 -14.63 13.20 -8.36
N ALA A 53 -13.97 12.06 -8.61
CA ALA A 53 -12.93 11.54 -7.72
C ALA A 53 -11.75 12.52 -7.61
N ALA A 54 -11.27 13.04 -8.74
CA ALA A 54 -10.21 14.05 -8.77
C ALA A 54 -10.60 15.34 -8.02
N SER A 55 -11.83 15.82 -8.22
CA SER A 55 -12.31 17.03 -7.55
C SER A 55 -12.40 16.88 -6.03
N VAL A 56 -12.91 15.74 -5.54
CA VAL A 56 -12.97 15.45 -4.10
C VAL A 56 -11.57 15.36 -3.50
N GLN A 57 -10.64 14.74 -4.21
CA GLN A 57 -9.24 14.63 -3.80
C GLN A 57 -8.59 16.02 -3.69
N LEU A 58 -8.70 16.86 -4.72
CA LEU A 58 -8.17 18.24 -4.74
C LEU A 58 -8.70 19.10 -3.58
N VAL A 59 -10.02 19.04 -3.33
CA VAL A 59 -10.64 19.78 -2.22
C VAL A 59 -10.15 19.26 -0.87
N THR A 60 -10.01 17.95 -0.71
CA THR A 60 -9.51 17.33 0.53
C THR A 60 -8.08 17.77 0.82
N GLU A 61 -7.21 17.77 -0.18
CA GLU A 61 -5.84 18.24 -0.03
C GLU A 61 -5.76 19.72 0.36
N GLU A 62 -6.59 20.56 -0.24
CA GLU A 62 -6.64 22.00 0.09
C GLU A 62 -7.10 22.22 1.54
N ILE A 63 -8.08 21.46 2.02
CA ILE A 63 -8.51 21.50 3.42
C ILE A 63 -7.34 21.13 4.34
N VAL A 64 -6.67 20.00 4.08
CA VAL A 64 -5.54 19.51 4.88
C VAL A 64 -4.40 20.54 4.92
N LEU A 65 -4.07 21.15 3.77
CA LEU A 65 -3.01 22.15 3.68
C LEU A 65 -3.34 23.43 4.47
N ARG A 66 -4.59 23.91 4.40
CA ARG A 66 -5.03 25.08 5.19
C ARG A 66 -5.04 24.79 6.68
N MET A 67 -5.54 23.62 7.09
CA MET A 67 -5.49 23.18 8.49
C MET A 67 -4.04 23.09 8.99
N GLY A 68 -3.14 22.50 8.19
CA GLY A 68 -1.71 22.44 8.50
C GLY A 68 -1.07 23.82 8.68
N ARG A 69 -1.37 24.76 7.78
CA ARG A 69 -0.90 26.16 7.91
C ARG A 69 -1.47 26.86 9.13
N HIS A 70 -2.74 26.63 9.45
CA HIS A 70 -3.36 27.20 10.65
C HIS A 70 -2.71 26.68 11.92
N VAL A 71 -2.58 25.36 12.10
CA VAL A 71 -1.99 24.80 13.33
C VAL A 71 -0.52 25.21 13.50
N GLN A 72 0.24 25.36 12.41
CA GLN A 72 1.61 25.87 12.49
C GLN A 72 1.64 27.32 12.96
N ARG A 73 0.73 28.18 12.49
CA ARG A 73 0.63 29.59 12.95
C ARG A 73 0.28 29.68 14.43
N GLU A 74 -0.64 28.84 14.89
CA GLU A 74 -1.09 28.84 16.29
C GLU A 74 -0.01 28.30 17.25
N THR A 75 0.73 27.29 16.83
CA THR A 75 1.65 26.54 17.72
C THR A 75 3.13 26.90 17.55
N GLY A 76 3.51 27.46 16.40
CA GLY A 76 4.91 27.67 15.99
C GLY A 76 5.71 26.37 15.79
N GLN A 77 5.07 25.20 15.89
CA GLN A 77 5.74 23.90 15.79
C GLN A 77 6.11 23.59 14.34
N LYS A 78 7.29 23.00 14.18
CA LYS A 78 7.83 22.63 12.87
C LYS A 78 7.59 21.16 12.51
N GLN A 79 7.21 20.33 13.49
CA GLN A 79 6.90 18.92 13.28
C GLN A 79 5.41 18.70 13.49
N LEU A 80 4.77 17.95 12.58
CA LEU A 80 3.35 17.64 12.66
C LEU A 80 3.13 16.14 12.89
N CYS A 81 2.25 15.79 13.83
CA CYS A 81 1.76 14.42 13.99
C CYS A 81 0.34 14.31 13.43
N LEU A 82 0.07 13.27 12.64
CA LEU A 82 -1.19 13.04 11.95
C LEU A 82 -1.81 11.70 12.33
N ALA A 83 -3.10 11.73 12.65
CA ALA A 83 -3.96 10.57 12.87
C ALA A 83 -5.39 10.90 12.40
N GLY A 84 -6.31 9.93 12.51
CA GLY A 84 -7.65 9.99 11.93
C GLY A 84 -7.67 9.42 10.51
N GLY A 85 -8.84 8.89 10.08
CA GLY A 85 -8.94 8.16 8.80
C GLY A 85 -8.46 8.94 7.57
N VAL A 86 -8.61 10.28 7.56
CA VAL A 86 -8.13 11.14 6.47
C VAL A 86 -6.60 11.13 6.37
N ALA A 87 -5.87 10.91 7.46
CA ALA A 87 -4.41 10.83 7.46
C ALA A 87 -3.87 9.58 6.73
N LEU A 88 -4.73 8.64 6.32
CA LEU A 88 -4.34 7.56 5.40
C LEU A 88 -4.29 8.02 3.93
N ASN A 89 -4.70 9.25 3.63
CA ASN A 89 -4.61 9.86 2.30
C ASN A 89 -3.15 10.29 2.02
N CYS A 90 -2.38 9.37 1.46
CA CYS A 90 -0.96 9.58 1.18
C CYS A 90 -0.68 10.69 0.15
N VAL A 91 -1.64 11.01 -0.73
CA VAL A 91 -1.52 12.12 -1.68
C VAL A 91 -1.58 13.45 -0.93
N ALA A 92 -2.55 13.62 -0.03
CA ALA A 92 -2.65 14.80 0.83
C ALA A 92 -1.45 14.93 1.77
N ASN A 93 -0.96 13.84 2.33
CA ASN A 93 0.24 13.84 3.18
C ASN A 93 1.49 14.27 2.40
N GLY A 94 1.70 13.73 1.19
CA GLY A 94 2.82 14.12 0.33
C GLY A 94 2.80 15.60 -0.03
N ARG A 95 1.61 16.12 -0.38
CA ARG A 95 1.43 17.56 -0.63
C ARG A 95 1.69 18.40 0.62
N LEU A 96 1.21 17.99 1.79
CA LEU A 96 1.41 18.69 3.05
C LEU A 96 2.90 18.74 3.44
N LEU A 97 3.64 17.66 3.23
CA LEU A 97 5.07 17.63 3.54
C LEU A 97 5.88 18.53 2.59
N ARG A 98 5.52 18.58 1.31
CA ARG A 98 6.24 19.36 0.30
C ARG A 98 5.90 20.86 0.35
N GLU A 99 4.63 21.21 0.55
CA GLU A 99 4.11 22.58 0.42
C GLU A 99 3.69 23.21 1.76
N GLY A 100 3.61 22.40 2.82
CA GLY A 100 3.25 22.85 4.16
C GLY A 100 4.43 23.49 4.89
N PRO A 101 4.15 24.17 6.02
CA PRO A 101 5.16 24.90 6.78
C PRO A 101 5.94 24.00 7.77
N PHE A 102 6.03 22.69 7.50
CA PHE A 102 6.63 21.72 8.41
C PHE A 102 7.96 21.20 7.88
N GLU A 103 8.92 20.98 8.77
CA GLU A 103 10.19 20.35 8.43
C GLU A 103 10.03 18.83 8.30
N ASP A 104 9.11 18.23 9.06
CA ASP A 104 8.77 16.81 8.97
C ASP A 104 7.34 16.54 9.45
N ILE A 105 6.77 15.43 8.98
CA ILE A 105 5.47 14.94 9.43
C ILE A 105 5.55 13.46 9.84
N TRP A 106 4.96 13.13 10.98
CA TRP A 106 4.77 11.75 11.41
C TRP A 106 3.31 11.37 11.25
N ILE A 107 3.05 10.29 10.52
CA ILE A 107 1.70 9.79 10.28
C ILE A 107 1.60 8.40 10.90
N GLN A 108 0.58 8.18 11.72
CA GLN A 108 0.32 6.86 12.31
C GLN A 108 -0.04 5.83 11.18
N PRO A 109 0.77 4.78 10.91
CA PRO A 109 0.39 3.64 10.05
C PRO A 109 -1.06 3.15 10.20
N ALA A 110 -1.56 3.04 11.42
CA ALA A 110 -2.95 2.68 11.73
C ALA A 110 -3.79 3.92 12.07
N ALA A 111 -3.70 5.01 11.30
CA ALA A 111 -4.30 6.31 11.63
C ALA A 111 -5.84 6.29 11.74
N GLY A 112 -6.54 5.35 11.13
CA GLY A 112 -7.99 5.19 11.30
C GLY A 112 -8.38 4.70 12.70
N ASP A 113 -9.64 4.30 12.86
CA ASP A 113 -10.21 3.93 14.16
C ASP A 113 -9.47 2.77 14.85
N ALA A 114 -8.84 1.88 14.08
CA ALA A 114 -8.01 0.80 14.62
C ALA A 114 -6.88 1.32 15.54
N GLY A 115 -6.24 2.45 15.18
CA GLY A 115 -5.19 3.07 16.00
C GLY A 115 -5.69 3.64 17.32
N GLY A 116 -7.00 3.79 17.49
CA GLY A 116 -7.62 4.23 18.75
C GLY A 116 -7.29 3.33 19.93
N ALA A 117 -7.17 2.01 19.72
CA ALA A 117 -6.79 1.07 20.76
C ALA A 117 -5.40 1.37 21.35
N LEU A 118 -4.41 1.64 20.48
CA LEU A 118 -3.08 2.06 20.89
C LEU A 118 -3.11 3.43 21.57
N GLY A 119 -3.86 4.39 21.01
CA GLY A 119 -4.02 5.72 21.59
C GLY A 119 -4.59 5.70 23.01
N VAL A 120 -5.62 4.88 23.27
CA VAL A 120 -6.22 4.71 24.60
C VAL A 120 -5.22 4.09 25.57
N ALA A 121 -4.48 3.05 25.16
CA ALA A 121 -3.46 2.45 26.02
C ALA A 121 -2.37 3.46 26.42
N LEU A 122 -1.88 4.26 25.48
CA LEU A 122 -0.88 5.31 25.73
C LEU A 122 -1.44 6.44 26.61
N LEU A 123 -2.70 6.85 26.40
CA LEU A 123 -3.38 7.84 27.23
C LEU A 123 -3.47 7.36 28.68
N VAL A 124 -3.96 6.14 28.92
CA VAL A 124 -4.09 5.58 30.26
C VAL A 124 -2.72 5.49 30.93
N TRP A 125 -1.73 4.93 30.23
CA TRP A 125 -0.40 4.69 30.78
C TRP A 125 0.32 5.98 31.20
N HIS A 126 0.30 7.00 30.34
CA HIS A 126 1.06 8.23 30.58
C HIS A 126 0.27 9.32 31.31
N GLN A 127 -1.01 9.53 30.95
CA GLN A 127 -1.79 10.65 31.47
C GLN A 127 -2.57 10.28 32.74
N LEU A 128 -3.08 9.04 32.85
CA LEU A 128 -3.90 8.63 34.00
C LEU A 128 -3.07 7.96 35.10
N LEU A 129 -2.11 7.12 34.73
CA LEU A 129 -1.24 6.42 35.69
C LEU A 129 0.06 7.19 35.99
N GLY A 130 0.35 8.26 35.25
CA GLY A 130 1.51 9.13 35.49
C GLY A 130 2.87 8.50 35.18
N ASN A 131 2.92 7.43 34.38
CA ASN A 131 4.20 6.82 33.99
C ASN A 131 4.93 7.71 32.98
N GLU A 132 6.26 7.79 33.10
CA GLU A 132 7.09 8.62 32.24
C GLU A 132 7.05 8.15 30.77
N ARG A 133 7.00 9.11 29.84
CA ARG A 133 7.16 8.84 28.40
C ARG A 133 8.61 9.03 28.00
N VAL A 134 9.26 7.93 27.63
CA VAL A 134 10.61 7.96 27.03
C VAL A 134 10.47 7.92 25.51
N ALA A 135 10.55 9.08 24.87
CA ALA A 135 10.59 9.15 23.41
C ALA A 135 11.98 8.75 22.91
N ARG A 136 12.03 7.81 21.97
CA ARG A 136 13.28 7.45 21.26
C ARG A 136 13.28 8.11 19.88
N PRO A 137 14.45 8.56 19.39
CA PRO A 137 14.59 8.94 17.99
C PRO A 137 14.22 7.78 17.07
N GLY A 138 13.70 8.10 15.87
CA GLY A 138 13.34 7.10 14.87
C GLY A 138 12.01 6.40 15.16
N ASP A 139 11.88 5.19 14.62
CA ASP A 139 10.62 4.45 14.61
C ASP A 139 10.44 3.54 15.82
N SER A 140 9.73 4.04 16.83
CA SER A 140 9.35 3.27 18.02
C SER A 140 8.21 2.26 17.80
N GLN A 141 7.58 2.21 16.62
CA GLN A 141 6.57 1.20 16.28
C GLN A 141 7.14 -0.03 15.55
N SER A 142 8.46 -0.07 15.33
CA SER A 142 9.16 -1.24 14.77
C SER A 142 8.56 -1.70 13.44
N GLY A 143 8.40 -0.80 12.47
CA GLY A 143 7.79 -1.09 11.17
C GLY A 143 6.30 -1.43 11.25
N SER A 144 5.66 -1.13 12.38
CA SER A 144 4.31 -1.57 12.72
C SER A 144 4.14 -3.09 12.76
N LEU A 145 5.22 -3.85 12.96
CA LEU A 145 5.21 -5.31 13.04
C LEU A 145 4.72 -5.77 14.43
N LEU A 146 3.46 -5.46 14.74
CA LEU A 146 2.83 -5.63 16.06
C LEU A 146 1.84 -6.81 16.13
N GLY A 147 1.58 -7.47 15.00
CA GLY A 147 0.68 -8.61 14.91
C GLY A 147 1.32 -9.95 15.32
N PRO A 148 0.58 -11.07 15.13
CA PRO A 148 1.06 -12.41 15.41
C PRO A 148 2.11 -12.87 14.38
N ALA A 149 2.90 -13.87 14.76
CA ALA A 149 3.84 -14.59 13.91
C ALA A 149 3.66 -16.10 14.12
N ALA A 150 3.78 -16.89 13.05
CA ALA A 150 3.92 -18.33 13.15
C ALA A 150 5.41 -18.68 13.23
N THR A 151 5.74 -19.73 13.98
CA THR A 151 7.09 -20.29 14.05
C THR A 151 7.37 -21.19 12.85
N GLU A 152 8.64 -21.41 12.51
CA GLU A 152 9.04 -22.34 11.45
C GLU A 152 8.45 -23.75 11.67
N ALA A 153 8.39 -24.23 12.92
CA ALA A 153 7.83 -25.53 13.26
C ALA A 153 6.32 -25.63 13.01
N GLU A 154 5.56 -24.57 13.36
CA GLU A 154 4.12 -24.52 13.07
C GLU A 154 3.85 -24.48 11.57
N ILE A 155 4.68 -23.78 10.80
CA ILE A 155 4.59 -23.71 9.34
C ILE A 155 4.88 -25.08 8.73
N GLU A 156 5.98 -25.73 9.12
CA GLU A 156 6.38 -27.04 8.62
C GLU A 156 5.29 -28.10 8.88
N GLN A 157 4.82 -28.19 10.13
CA GLN A 157 3.75 -29.11 10.51
C GLN A 157 2.48 -28.87 9.70
N PHE A 158 2.11 -27.61 9.48
CA PHE A 158 0.97 -27.26 8.65
C PHE A 158 1.17 -27.73 7.19
N LEU A 159 2.30 -27.40 6.58
CA LEU A 159 2.60 -27.76 5.20
C LEU A 159 2.60 -29.28 4.97
N GLU A 160 3.18 -30.04 5.89
CA GLU A 160 3.14 -31.51 5.88
C GLU A 160 1.69 -32.02 5.95
N SER A 161 0.89 -31.48 6.87
CA SER A 161 -0.52 -31.86 7.03
C SER A 161 -1.39 -31.51 5.81
N ALA A 162 -1.01 -30.45 5.09
CA ALA A 162 -1.70 -29.99 3.89
C ALA A 162 -1.28 -30.76 2.62
N GLY A 163 -0.28 -31.65 2.72
CA GLY A 163 0.27 -32.37 1.57
C GLY A 163 1.01 -31.45 0.58
N ALA A 164 1.51 -30.31 1.06
CA ALA A 164 2.18 -29.32 0.23
C ALA A 164 3.59 -29.79 -0.17
N VAL A 165 4.00 -29.48 -1.40
CA VAL A 165 5.37 -29.71 -1.86
C VAL A 165 6.18 -28.44 -1.64
N PHE A 166 7.24 -28.51 -0.85
CA PHE A 166 8.04 -27.34 -0.48
C PHE A 166 9.54 -27.63 -0.42
N THR A 167 10.32 -26.58 -0.63
CA THR A 167 11.77 -26.56 -0.40
C THR A 167 12.06 -25.68 0.80
N ARG A 168 12.79 -26.21 1.79
CA ARG A 168 13.28 -25.43 2.93
C ARG A 168 14.65 -24.83 2.60
N CYS A 169 14.80 -23.52 2.80
CA CYS A 169 16.10 -22.86 2.73
C CYS A 169 16.77 -22.84 4.11
N ASP A 170 18.06 -23.16 4.18
CA ASP A 170 18.80 -23.27 5.44
C ASP A 170 19.34 -21.93 5.95
N SER A 171 19.41 -20.91 5.09
CA SER A 171 19.86 -19.57 5.46
C SER A 171 19.05 -18.46 4.80
N ASP A 172 19.13 -17.26 5.37
CA ASP A 172 18.48 -16.07 4.79
C ASP A 172 19.10 -15.70 3.43
N GLU A 173 20.41 -15.91 3.25
CA GLU A 173 21.10 -15.67 1.97
C GLU A 173 20.55 -16.60 0.89
N GLN A 174 20.44 -17.90 1.16
CA GLN A 174 19.92 -18.87 0.20
C GLN A 174 18.47 -18.54 -0.20
N LEU A 175 17.63 -18.21 0.79
CA LEU A 175 16.24 -17.81 0.55
C LEU A 175 16.16 -16.54 -0.30
N CYS A 176 16.89 -15.49 0.08
CA CYS A 176 16.87 -14.22 -0.63
C CYS A 176 17.43 -14.35 -2.04
N ASP A 177 18.46 -15.18 -2.26
CA ASP A 177 19.00 -15.47 -3.59
C ASP A 177 17.98 -16.15 -4.49
N LEU A 178 17.34 -17.21 -3.99
CA LEU A 178 16.32 -17.93 -4.72
C LEU A 178 15.14 -17.02 -5.08
N VAL A 179 14.62 -16.28 -4.11
CA VAL A 179 13.43 -15.44 -4.30
C VAL A 179 13.75 -14.21 -5.16
N ALA A 180 14.93 -13.60 -5.02
CA ALA A 180 15.35 -12.51 -5.90
C ALA A 180 15.49 -12.98 -7.35
N GLY A 181 16.01 -14.18 -7.59
CA GLY A 181 16.05 -14.81 -8.91
C GLY A 181 14.65 -15.00 -9.50
N LEU A 182 13.71 -15.55 -8.72
CA LEU A 182 12.32 -15.75 -9.14
C LEU A 182 11.64 -14.40 -9.46
N LEU A 183 11.84 -13.37 -8.65
CA LEU A 183 11.33 -12.03 -8.92
C LEU A 183 11.92 -11.45 -10.21
N ALA A 184 13.23 -11.64 -10.46
CA ALA A 184 13.90 -11.19 -11.68
C ALA A 184 13.41 -11.92 -12.94
N GLU A 185 12.87 -13.13 -12.79
CA GLU A 185 12.15 -13.89 -13.82
C GLU A 185 10.67 -13.47 -13.96
N GLU A 186 10.29 -12.34 -13.38
CA GLU A 186 8.92 -11.81 -13.36
C GLU A 186 7.88 -12.76 -12.73
N LYS A 187 8.29 -13.57 -11.74
CA LYS A 187 7.36 -14.38 -10.94
C LYS A 187 6.65 -13.53 -9.89
N VAL A 188 5.36 -13.84 -9.66
CA VAL A 188 4.59 -13.25 -8.56
C VAL A 188 4.82 -14.08 -7.30
N VAL A 189 5.31 -13.43 -6.24
CA VAL A 189 5.69 -14.09 -4.99
C VAL A 189 4.79 -13.64 -3.84
N GLY A 190 4.06 -14.58 -3.24
CA GLY A 190 3.44 -14.39 -1.93
C GLY A 190 4.50 -14.50 -0.84
N TRP A 191 4.60 -13.50 0.01
CA TRP A 191 5.69 -13.34 0.96
C TRP A 191 5.12 -13.13 2.37
N MET A 192 5.21 -14.19 3.19
CA MET A 192 4.77 -14.20 4.57
C MET A 192 5.95 -14.42 5.52
N GLN A 193 6.28 -13.40 6.31
CA GLN A 193 7.44 -13.38 7.20
C GLN A 193 7.07 -12.86 8.59
N GLY A 194 7.60 -13.48 9.64
CA GLY A 194 7.55 -12.95 11.02
C GLY A 194 6.19 -12.38 11.46
N ARG A 195 6.26 -11.29 12.24
CA ARG A 195 5.07 -10.61 12.78
C ARG A 195 4.33 -9.85 11.69
N MET A 196 3.00 -9.95 11.71
CA MET A 196 2.12 -9.20 10.82
C MET A 196 2.15 -7.68 11.11
N GLU A 197 1.99 -6.88 10.06
CA GLU A 197 1.82 -5.44 10.12
C GLU A 197 0.50 -5.03 10.81
N PHE A 198 0.52 -3.95 11.59
CA PHE A 198 -0.67 -3.32 12.15
C PHE A 198 -1.11 -2.12 11.29
N GLY A 199 -2.29 -2.24 10.70
CA GLY A 199 -2.85 -1.21 9.82
C GLY A 199 -3.23 -1.77 8.45
N PRO A 200 -3.60 -0.89 7.51
CA PRO A 200 -4.21 -1.30 6.24
C PRO A 200 -3.20 -1.60 5.12
N ARG A 201 -1.89 -1.54 5.40
CA ARG A 201 -0.83 -1.70 4.41
C ARG A 201 0.01 -2.92 4.73
N ALA A 202 0.32 -3.71 3.70
CA ALA A 202 1.42 -4.67 3.78
C ALA A 202 2.73 -3.93 3.55
N LEU A 203 3.73 -4.23 4.37
CA LEU A 203 5.00 -3.51 4.47
C LEU A 203 6.18 -4.49 4.45
N GLY A 204 6.02 -5.63 3.77
CA GLY A 204 7.09 -6.61 3.60
C GLY A 204 6.98 -7.87 4.45
N ASN A 205 5.93 -8.06 5.26
CA ASN A 205 5.71 -9.26 6.07
C ASN A 205 4.44 -10.04 5.72
N ARG A 206 3.41 -9.40 5.14
CA ARG A 206 2.26 -10.08 4.52
C ARG A 206 1.99 -9.49 3.14
N SER A 207 2.93 -9.72 2.22
CA SER A 207 3.01 -9.00 0.95
C SER A 207 2.90 -9.92 -0.25
N ILE A 208 2.42 -9.40 -1.38
CA ILE A 208 2.62 -9.98 -2.70
C ILE A 208 3.63 -9.10 -3.41
N LEU A 209 4.72 -9.72 -3.83
CA LEU A 209 5.87 -9.06 -4.44
C LEU A 209 5.91 -9.34 -5.95
N GLY A 210 6.46 -8.40 -6.69
CA GLY A 210 6.68 -8.51 -8.12
C GLY A 210 7.76 -7.56 -8.62
N ASP A 211 8.23 -7.77 -9.84
CA ASP A 211 9.24 -6.92 -10.46
C ASP A 211 8.64 -5.58 -10.89
N ALA A 212 9.16 -4.48 -10.34
CA ALA A 212 8.68 -3.13 -10.65
C ALA A 212 9.05 -2.68 -12.08
N ARG A 213 10.08 -3.29 -12.68
CA ARG A 213 10.60 -2.96 -14.02
C ARG A 213 9.72 -3.52 -15.14
N SER A 214 8.98 -4.58 -14.86
CA SER A 214 8.16 -5.26 -15.85
C SER A 214 6.98 -4.38 -16.30
N PRO A 215 6.82 -4.12 -17.61
CA PRO A 215 5.70 -3.35 -18.13
C PRO A 215 4.36 -4.11 -18.06
N GLN A 216 4.36 -5.43 -17.84
CA GLN A 216 3.14 -6.23 -17.76
C GLN A 216 2.74 -6.57 -16.32
N MET A 217 3.67 -6.54 -15.36
CA MET A 217 3.43 -7.05 -13.99
C MET A 217 2.23 -6.42 -13.29
N GLN A 218 2.01 -5.12 -13.45
CA GLN A 218 0.82 -4.45 -12.89
C GLN A 218 -0.49 -5.10 -13.39
N SER A 219 -0.60 -5.31 -14.71
CA SER A 219 -1.78 -5.93 -15.31
C SER A 219 -1.92 -7.40 -14.88
N THR A 220 -0.81 -8.14 -14.85
CA THR A 220 -0.76 -9.55 -14.44
C THR A 220 -1.25 -9.71 -13.00
N MET A 221 -0.72 -8.93 -12.06
CA MET A 221 -1.13 -9.00 -10.65
C MET A 221 -2.58 -8.57 -10.44
N ASN A 222 -3.05 -7.49 -11.10
CA ASN A 222 -4.42 -7.04 -10.95
C ASN A 222 -5.44 -8.08 -11.45
N LEU A 223 -5.18 -8.71 -12.60
CA LEU A 223 -6.11 -9.65 -13.22
C LEU A 223 -6.02 -11.07 -12.62
N LYS A 224 -4.81 -11.60 -12.47
CA LYS A 224 -4.60 -13.01 -12.12
C LYS A 224 -4.56 -13.29 -10.62
N ILE A 225 -4.27 -12.27 -9.82
CA ILE A 225 -4.06 -12.40 -8.37
C ILE A 225 -5.12 -11.61 -7.61
N LYS A 226 -5.35 -10.35 -7.97
CA LYS A 226 -6.27 -9.47 -7.24
C LYS A 226 -7.71 -9.52 -7.72
N PHE A 227 -7.97 -10.04 -8.92
CA PHE A 227 -9.31 -10.08 -9.53
C PHE A 227 -10.02 -8.72 -9.50
N ARG A 228 -9.28 -7.65 -9.81
CA ARG A 228 -9.78 -6.27 -9.81
C ARG A 228 -9.33 -5.55 -11.08
N GLU A 229 -9.78 -4.31 -11.22
CA GLU A 229 -9.54 -3.52 -12.42
C GLU A 229 -8.03 -3.39 -12.70
N SER A 230 -7.65 -3.59 -13.96
CA SER A 230 -6.25 -3.69 -14.38
C SER A 230 -5.43 -2.42 -14.10
N PHE A 231 -6.10 -1.30 -13.88
CA PHE A 231 -5.49 0.01 -13.70
C PHE A 231 -5.09 0.34 -12.26
N ARG A 232 -5.50 -0.46 -11.27
CA ARG A 232 -5.21 -0.09 -9.88
C ARG A 232 -3.70 -0.10 -9.65
N PRO A 233 -3.11 1.02 -9.23
CA PRO A 233 -1.68 1.13 -9.08
C PRO A 233 -1.19 0.27 -7.90
N PHE A 234 0.07 -0.12 -7.97
CA PHE A 234 0.79 -0.74 -6.85
C PHE A 234 1.82 0.21 -6.28
N ALA A 235 2.26 -0.08 -5.06
CA ALA A 235 3.24 0.73 -4.35
C ALA A 235 4.64 0.13 -4.52
N PRO A 236 5.69 0.96 -4.68
CA PRO A 236 7.06 0.49 -4.62
C PRO A 236 7.54 0.31 -3.18
N SER A 237 8.27 -0.77 -2.94
CA SER A 237 9.25 -0.87 -1.86
C SER A 237 10.64 -0.61 -2.43
N VAL A 238 11.38 0.29 -1.81
CA VAL A 238 12.74 0.69 -2.25
C VAL A 238 13.71 0.70 -1.08
N LEU A 239 14.96 0.31 -1.31
CA LEU A 239 16.01 0.47 -0.31
C LEU A 239 16.12 1.94 0.13
N HIS A 240 16.15 2.18 1.44
CA HIS A 240 16.13 3.52 2.03
C HIS A 240 17.26 4.41 1.46
N ASN A 241 18.48 3.88 1.37
CA ASN A 241 19.66 4.58 0.83
C ASN A 241 19.66 4.76 -0.72
N ARG A 242 18.58 4.33 -1.40
CA ARG A 242 18.35 4.50 -2.83
C ARG A 242 17.07 5.28 -3.15
N ALA A 243 16.25 5.55 -2.14
CA ALA A 243 14.92 6.12 -2.33
C ALA A 243 14.97 7.47 -3.03
N ASP A 244 15.88 8.36 -2.61
CA ASP A 244 16.10 9.68 -3.18
C ASP A 244 16.78 9.65 -4.56
N GLN A 245 17.15 8.50 -5.10
CA GLN A 245 17.68 8.34 -6.47
C GLN A 245 16.59 7.92 -7.48
N TYR A 246 15.44 7.48 -6.98
CA TYR A 246 14.29 7.04 -7.77
C TYR A 246 13.09 7.96 -7.62
N PHE A 247 12.91 8.56 -6.44
CA PHE A 247 11.79 9.42 -6.11
C PHE A 247 12.26 10.80 -5.68
N GLU A 248 11.40 11.80 -5.87
CA GLU A 248 11.60 13.18 -5.40
C GLU A 248 11.41 13.28 -3.88
N LEU A 249 12.29 12.59 -3.16
CA LEU A 249 12.46 12.64 -1.72
C LEU A 249 13.78 13.36 -1.41
N GLN A 250 13.83 14.05 -0.28
CA GLN A 250 15.10 14.60 0.21
C GLN A 250 16.05 13.46 0.62
N PRO A 251 17.37 13.66 0.52
CA PRO A 251 18.34 12.66 0.98
C PRO A 251 18.09 12.24 2.44
N GLY A 252 17.91 10.94 2.66
CA GLY A 252 17.62 10.36 3.98
C GLY A 252 16.16 10.45 4.44
N GLN A 253 15.28 11.12 3.69
CA GLN A 253 13.85 11.20 4.00
C GLN A 253 13.20 9.82 3.93
N GLU A 254 12.42 9.48 4.94
CA GLU A 254 11.82 8.15 5.08
C GLU A 254 10.34 8.14 4.69
N SER A 255 9.88 6.99 4.21
CA SER A 255 8.46 6.67 4.11
C SER A 255 8.23 5.18 4.40
N PRO A 256 8.46 4.72 5.64
CA PRO A 256 8.45 3.28 5.96
C PRO A 256 7.05 2.65 5.87
N TYR A 257 5.99 3.47 5.79
CA TYR A 257 4.60 3.04 5.98
C TYR A 257 3.71 3.17 4.75
N MET A 258 4.27 3.48 3.58
CA MET A 258 3.46 3.79 2.37
C MET A 258 2.42 4.89 2.60
N LEU A 259 2.80 5.92 3.36
CA LEU A 259 1.90 7.03 3.74
C LEU A 259 2.27 8.35 3.07
N LEU A 260 3.29 8.36 2.21
CA LEU A 260 3.66 9.49 1.38
C LEU A 260 3.64 9.08 -0.09
N VAL A 261 3.28 10.06 -0.93
CA VAL A 261 3.45 9.99 -2.39
C VAL A 261 4.60 10.91 -2.76
N ALA A 262 5.46 10.43 -3.65
CA ALA A 262 6.54 11.19 -4.26
C ALA A 262 6.57 10.91 -5.76
N ASP A 263 6.99 11.90 -6.53
CA ASP A 263 7.14 11.75 -7.96
C ASP A 263 8.38 10.92 -8.28
N VAL A 264 8.29 10.06 -9.30
CA VAL A 264 9.47 9.39 -9.84
C VAL A 264 10.37 10.46 -10.44
N ARG A 265 11.68 10.42 -10.15
CA ARG A 265 12.63 11.42 -10.65
C ARG A 265 12.62 11.51 -12.16
N GLU A 266 12.78 12.73 -12.69
CA GLU A 266 12.76 12.99 -14.13
C GLU A 266 13.78 12.13 -14.89
N GLU A 267 14.98 11.92 -14.34
CA GLU A 267 16.02 11.13 -14.99
C GLU A 267 15.68 9.63 -15.09
N ARG A 268 14.69 9.17 -14.33
CA ARG A 268 14.15 7.79 -14.36
C ARG A 268 12.90 7.66 -15.21
N ARG A 269 12.36 8.78 -15.72
CA ARG A 269 11.18 8.80 -16.60
C ARG A 269 11.61 8.51 -18.04
N THR A 270 10.72 7.93 -18.83
CA THR A 270 10.95 7.71 -20.26
C THR A 270 10.39 8.89 -21.08
N ALA A 271 10.85 9.06 -22.32
CA ALA A 271 10.30 10.07 -23.23
C ALA A 271 8.77 9.92 -23.45
N ALA A 272 8.26 8.68 -23.43
CA ALA A 272 6.83 8.39 -23.57
C ALA A 272 5.98 8.90 -22.39
N ALA A 273 6.60 9.29 -21.27
CA ALA A 273 5.89 9.98 -20.19
C ALA A 273 5.30 11.33 -20.66
N ALA A 274 6.06 12.07 -21.49
CA ALA A 274 5.63 13.34 -22.06
C ALA A 274 4.51 13.18 -23.09
N ASP A 275 4.58 12.14 -23.93
CA ASP A 275 3.59 11.85 -24.99
C ASP A 275 2.28 11.24 -24.48
N SER A 276 2.25 10.78 -23.22
CA SER A 276 1.07 10.15 -22.61
C SER A 276 -0.14 11.10 -22.43
N GLN A 277 -0.01 12.36 -22.80
CA GLN A 277 -1.09 13.35 -22.88
C GLN A 277 -2.01 13.14 -24.09
N GLN A 278 -1.61 12.35 -25.10
CA GLN A 278 -2.43 12.11 -26.30
C GLN A 278 -3.47 10.98 -26.14
N ALA A 279 -3.31 10.12 -25.12
CA ALA A 279 -4.26 9.04 -24.84
C ALA A 279 -5.38 9.52 -23.90
N GLU A 280 -6.60 9.01 -24.09
CA GLU A 280 -7.76 9.37 -23.28
C GLU A 280 -8.15 8.28 -22.27
N GLY A 281 -8.71 8.70 -21.13
CA GLY A 281 -9.24 7.79 -20.11
C GLY A 281 -8.23 6.72 -19.65
N LEU A 282 -8.70 5.46 -19.63
CA LEU A 282 -7.90 4.31 -19.18
C LEU A 282 -6.78 3.93 -20.17
N ASP A 283 -6.81 4.38 -21.42
CA ASP A 283 -5.74 4.05 -22.37
C ASP A 283 -4.40 4.71 -21.99
N ARG A 284 -4.45 5.80 -21.21
CA ARG A 284 -3.26 6.42 -20.63
C ARG A 284 -2.40 5.43 -19.86
N LEU A 285 -2.99 4.44 -19.20
CA LEU A 285 -2.27 3.50 -18.35
C LEU A 285 -1.34 2.55 -19.11
N LYS A 286 -1.52 2.42 -20.43
CA LYS A 286 -0.67 1.56 -21.27
C LYS A 286 0.71 2.14 -21.54
N ALA A 287 0.91 3.44 -21.31
CA ALA A 287 2.20 4.09 -21.54
C ALA A 287 3.22 3.69 -20.47
N ILE A 288 4.39 3.23 -20.92
CA ILE A 288 5.56 3.02 -20.08
C ILE A 288 6.14 4.39 -19.75
N ARG A 289 6.16 4.79 -18.48
CA ARG A 289 6.51 6.15 -18.05
C ARG A 289 7.86 6.26 -17.38
N SER A 290 8.43 5.16 -16.93
CA SER A 290 9.70 5.15 -16.19
C SER A 290 10.39 3.79 -16.34
N GLU A 291 11.59 3.68 -15.77
CA GLU A 291 12.32 2.42 -15.57
C GLU A 291 11.60 1.44 -14.63
N ILE A 292 10.60 1.91 -13.87
CA ILE A 292 9.78 1.13 -12.92
C ILE A 292 8.28 1.28 -13.24
N PRO A 293 7.84 0.89 -14.45
CA PRO A 293 6.50 1.22 -14.94
C PRO A 293 5.37 0.58 -14.13
N ALA A 294 5.59 -0.56 -13.48
CA ALA A 294 4.51 -1.27 -12.76
C ALA A 294 3.99 -0.52 -11.52
N VAL A 295 4.80 0.40 -10.98
CA VAL A 295 4.53 1.19 -9.77
C VAL A 295 4.39 2.68 -10.04
N THR A 296 4.56 3.12 -11.29
CA THR A 296 4.51 4.54 -11.67
C THR A 296 3.11 4.92 -12.16
N HIS A 297 2.50 5.92 -11.55
CA HIS A 297 1.17 6.40 -11.90
C HIS A 297 1.16 7.24 -13.18
N VAL A 298 -0.04 7.57 -13.66
CA VAL A 298 -0.25 8.38 -14.88
C VAL A 298 0.40 9.76 -14.79
N ASP A 299 0.43 10.35 -13.60
CA ASP A 299 1.07 11.62 -13.26
C ASP A 299 2.55 11.47 -12.86
N CYS A 300 3.14 10.28 -13.07
CA CYS A 300 4.49 9.91 -12.67
C CYS A 300 4.73 9.85 -11.15
N SER A 301 3.67 9.91 -10.34
CA SER A 301 3.77 9.73 -8.89
C SER A 301 3.85 8.26 -8.47
N SER A 302 4.30 8.00 -7.25
CA SER A 302 4.33 6.67 -6.62
C SER A 302 4.15 6.78 -5.11
N ARG A 303 3.45 5.81 -4.49
CA ARG A 303 3.29 5.74 -3.03
C ARG A 303 4.39 4.89 -2.39
N VAL A 304 5.44 5.52 -1.90
CA VAL A 304 6.73 4.87 -1.60
C VAL A 304 6.74 4.18 -0.23
N GLN A 305 7.31 2.97 -0.16
CA GLN A 305 7.83 2.36 1.06
C GLN A 305 9.37 2.39 1.06
N THR A 306 9.99 3.04 2.06
CA THR A 306 11.44 2.92 2.29
C THR A 306 11.76 1.72 3.17
N VAL A 307 12.73 0.92 2.77
CA VAL A 307 13.12 -0.34 3.41
C VAL A 307 14.57 -0.28 3.90
N ASP A 308 14.79 -0.58 5.17
CA ASP A 308 16.09 -0.64 5.84
C ASP A 308 16.25 -1.93 6.66
N ALA A 309 17.47 -2.20 7.08
CA ALA A 309 17.82 -3.41 7.81
C ALA A 309 17.24 -3.46 9.25
N GLU A 310 17.07 -2.32 9.92
CA GLU A 310 16.61 -2.27 11.33
C GLU A 310 15.14 -2.67 11.45
N ARG A 311 14.28 -2.09 10.60
CA ARG A 311 12.84 -2.34 10.62
C ARG A 311 12.45 -3.61 9.87
N HIS A 312 13.14 -3.93 8.76
CA HIS A 312 12.65 -4.90 7.78
C HIS A 312 13.52 -6.16 7.64
N GLY A 313 14.71 -6.21 8.27
CA GLY A 313 15.56 -7.41 8.36
C GLY A 313 15.70 -8.18 7.04
N ARG A 314 15.08 -9.37 6.96
CA ARG A 314 15.08 -10.25 5.78
C ARG A 314 14.52 -9.60 4.52
N TYR A 315 13.51 -8.74 4.64
CA TYR A 315 12.92 -8.06 3.49
C TYR A 315 13.90 -7.04 2.87
N HIS A 316 14.70 -6.35 3.69
CA HIS A 316 15.81 -5.53 3.21
C HIS A 316 16.88 -6.38 2.50
N GLN A 317 17.22 -7.56 3.05
CA GLN A 317 18.17 -8.47 2.40
C GLN A 317 17.66 -8.93 1.02
N LEU A 318 16.38 -9.28 0.90
CA LEU A 318 15.77 -9.64 -0.37
C LEU A 318 15.88 -8.51 -1.40
N LEU A 319 15.51 -7.27 -1.05
CA LEU A 319 15.66 -6.12 -1.93
C LEU A 319 17.13 -5.88 -2.32
N SER A 320 18.06 -6.06 -1.37
CA SER A 320 19.50 -5.91 -1.63
C SER A 320 20.01 -6.95 -2.63
N ARG A 321 19.58 -8.21 -2.52
CA ARG A 321 19.94 -9.27 -3.48
C ARG A 321 19.30 -9.01 -4.84
N PHE A 322 18.05 -8.55 -4.86
CA PHE A 322 17.38 -8.15 -6.09
C PHE A 322 18.11 -7.00 -6.79
N GLU A 323 18.56 -5.96 -6.07
CA GLU A 323 19.39 -4.87 -6.62
C GLU A 323 20.68 -5.41 -7.22
N GLN A 324 21.38 -6.31 -6.52
CA GLN A 324 22.62 -6.91 -7.02
C GLN A 324 22.42 -7.70 -8.31
N LEU A 325 21.30 -8.41 -8.46
CA LEU A 325 21.00 -9.20 -9.65
C LEU A 325 20.51 -8.36 -10.83
N THR A 326 19.76 -7.28 -10.55
CA THR A 326 18.98 -6.58 -11.58
C THR A 326 19.42 -5.15 -11.85
N GLY A 327 20.23 -4.58 -10.97
CA GLY A 327 20.55 -3.15 -10.93
C GLY A 327 19.42 -2.26 -10.38
N SER A 328 18.27 -2.81 -10.00
CA SER A 328 17.13 -2.06 -9.48
C SER A 328 16.85 -2.37 -8.01
N PRO A 329 16.80 -1.37 -7.12
CA PRO A 329 16.49 -1.56 -5.70
C PRO A 329 14.99 -1.50 -5.40
N VAL A 330 14.13 -1.64 -6.42
CA VAL A 330 12.69 -1.40 -6.32
C VAL A 330 11.90 -2.66 -6.64
N LEU A 331 11.01 -3.05 -5.72
CA LEU A 331 10.03 -4.11 -5.92
C LEU A 331 8.61 -3.54 -5.85
N ILE A 332 7.68 -4.22 -6.51
CA ILE A 332 6.26 -4.05 -6.21
C ILE A 332 5.99 -4.64 -4.83
N ASN A 333 5.23 -3.92 -4.01
CA ASN A 333 4.63 -4.45 -2.80
C ASN A 333 3.13 -4.13 -2.77
N THR A 334 2.32 -5.17 -2.62
CA THR A 334 0.88 -5.06 -2.38
C THR A 334 0.43 -6.00 -1.28
N SER A 335 -0.76 -5.77 -0.73
CA SER A 335 -1.33 -6.58 0.34
C SER A 335 -1.38 -8.06 -0.02
N PHE A 336 -1.07 -8.97 0.89
CA PHE A 336 -1.31 -10.39 0.65
C PHE A 336 -2.75 -10.75 0.99
N ASN A 337 -3.60 -10.62 -0.03
CA ASN A 337 -5.01 -10.97 -0.03
C ASN A 337 -5.54 -11.00 -1.46
N VAL A 338 -6.74 -11.55 -1.64
CA VAL A 338 -7.57 -11.29 -2.81
C VAL A 338 -8.56 -10.16 -2.50
N ARG A 339 -9.32 -9.75 -3.52
CA ARG A 339 -10.40 -8.80 -3.35
C ARG A 339 -11.45 -9.33 -2.36
N GLY A 340 -11.98 -8.45 -1.51
CA GLY A 340 -12.97 -8.79 -0.50
C GLY A 340 -12.41 -9.41 0.79
N GLU A 341 -11.13 -9.81 0.81
CA GLU A 341 -10.48 -10.39 1.99
C GLU A 341 -9.57 -9.41 2.73
N PRO A 342 -9.47 -9.51 4.08
CA PRO A 342 -8.38 -8.91 4.84
C PRO A 342 -7.01 -9.47 4.42
N ILE A 343 -5.93 -8.79 4.82
CA ILE A 343 -4.57 -9.31 4.68
C ILE A 343 -4.46 -10.64 5.42
N VAL A 344 -3.85 -11.65 4.80
CA VAL A 344 -3.64 -12.97 5.41
C VAL A 344 -2.84 -12.84 6.71
N CYS A 345 -3.27 -13.57 7.73
CA CYS A 345 -2.67 -13.56 9.06
C CYS A 345 -1.88 -14.85 9.33
N THR A 346 -2.47 -16.02 8.99
CA THR A 346 -1.93 -17.35 9.27
C THR A 346 -1.34 -18.05 8.03
N PRO A 347 -0.44 -19.05 8.22
CA PRO A 347 0.09 -19.87 7.12
C PRO A 347 -1.02 -20.51 6.28
N GLU A 348 -2.09 -20.98 6.92
CA GLU A 348 -3.26 -21.57 6.25
C GLU A 348 -3.97 -20.58 5.34
N GLN A 349 -4.16 -19.33 5.78
CA GLN A 349 -4.78 -18.29 4.96
C GLN A 349 -3.90 -17.94 3.75
N ALA A 350 -2.58 -17.82 3.95
CA ALA A 350 -1.63 -17.57 2.88
C ALA A 350 -1.61 -18.73 1.85
N TRP A 351 -1.63 -19.98 2.32
CA TRP A 351 -1.73 -21.19 1.49
C TRP A 351 -3.01 -21.22 0.66
N ARG A 352 -4.17 -20.97 1.28
CA ARG A 352 -5.46 -20.92 0.59
C ARG A 352 -5.48 -19.86 -0.51
N CYS A 353 -4.99 -18.66 -0.19
CA CYS A 353 -4.88 -17.55 -1.14
C CYS A 353 -3.94 -17.91 -2.31
N PHE A 354 -2.80 -18.52 -2.02
CA PHE A 354 -1.85 -18.99 -3.04
C PHE A 354 -2.47 -20.01 -4.01
N LEU A 355 -3.19 -21.01 -3.48
CA LEU A 355 -3.81 -22.04 -4.33
C LEU A 355 -4.96 -21.47 -5.19
N ALA A 356 -5.75 -20.56 -4.63
CA ALA A 356 -6.91 -19.98 -5.30
C ALA A 356 -6.59 -18.87 -6.32
N THR A 357 -5.35 -18.35 -6.31
CA THR A 357 -4.86 -17.34 -7.26
C THR A 357 -3.88 -17.96 -8.25
N ASP A 358 -3.48 -17.24 -9.32
CA ASP A 358 -2.39 -17.71 -10.20
C ASP A 358 -1.01 -17.22 -9.74
N MET A 359 -0.79 -17.15 -8.42
CA MET A 359 0.50 -16.78 -7.86
C MET A 359 1.53 -17.87 -8.17
N ASP A 360 2.72 -17.49 -8.64
CA ASP A 360 3.73 -18.46 -9.07
C ASP A 360 4.40 -19.16 -7.87
N VAL A 361 4.64 -18.40 -6.80
CA VAL A 361 5.45 -18.84 -5.65
C VAL A 361 4.82 -18.35 -4.34
N LEU A 362 4.81 -19.21 -3.34
CA LEU A 362 4.52 -18.86 -1.95
C LEU A 362 5.77 -19.07 -1.11
N VAL A 363 6.10 -18.07 -0.29
CA VAL A 363 7.17 -18.13 0.71
C VAL A 363 6.54 -17.96 2.08
N LEU A 364 6.64 -19.00 2.91
CA LEU A 364 6.24 -18.99 4.31
C LEU A 364 7.50 -19.13 5.15
N ASP A 365 7.97 -18.04 5.75
CA ASP A 365 9.27 -18.00 6.43
C ASP A 365 10.41 -18.50 5.52
N ARG A 366 11.00 -19.68 5.81
CA ARG A 366 12.06 -20.34 5.02
C ARG A 366 11.56 -21.37 4.01
N PHE A 367 10.26 -21.61 3.95
CA PHE A 367 9.66 -22.63 3.09
C PHE A 367 9.18 -22.00 1.79
N VAL A 368 9.72 -22.48 0.68
CA VAL A 368 9.41 -22.00 -0.67
C VAL A 368 8.58 -23.05 -1.41
N LEU A 369 7.42 -22.64 -1.88
CA LEU A 369 6.45 -23.48 -2.59
C LEU A 369 6.25 -22.91 -3.98
N LYS A 370 6.48 -23.72 -5.01
CA LYS A 370 6.18 -23.36 -6.39
C LYS A 370 4.84 -23.95 -6.79
N ARG A 371 4.02 -23.16 -7.47
CA ARG A 371 2.68 -23.60 -7.90
C ARG A 371 2.75 -24.80 -8.83
N THR A 372 3.74 -24.82 -9.73
CA THR A 372 3.96 -25.89 -10.71
C THR A 372 4.29 -27.25 -10.09
N ASP A 373 4.75 -27.24 -8.84
CA ASP A 373 5.23 -28.44 -8.16
C ASP A 373 4.13 -29.03 -7.26
N GLN A 374 3.01 -28.30 -7.07
CA GLN A 374 1.93 -28.76 -6.21
C GLN A 374 1.09 -29.85 -6.88
N PRO A 375 0.63 -30.87 -6.12
CA PRO A 375 -0.28 -31.89 -6.62
C PRO A 375 -1.60 -31.29 -7.12
N ALA A 376 -2.22 -31.90 -8.12
CA ALA A 376 -3.49 -31.39 -8.67
C ALA A 376 -4.62 -31.41 -7.63
N GLU A 377 -4.54 -32.33 -6.67
CA GLU A 377 -5.54 -32.60 -5.64
C GLU A 377 -5.62 -31.50 -4.57
N VAL A 378 -4.56 -30.68 -4.40
CA VAL A 378 -4.57 -29.61 -3.41
C VAL A 378 -5.29 -28.35 -3.91
N PHE A 379 -5.53 -28.22 -5.22
CA PHE A 379 -6.17 -27.04 -5.78
C PHE A 379 -7.70 -27.07 -5.57
N PRO A 380 -8.28 -26.07 -4.91
CA PRO A 380 -9.73 -25.98 -4.79
C PRO A 380 -10.38 -25.63 -6.15
N PRO A 381 -11.66 -25.97 -6.36
CA PRO A 381 -12.43 -25.42 -7.47
C PRO A 381 -12.42 -23.88 -7.38
N ARG A 382 -11.79 -23.22 -8.35
CA ARG A 382 -11.54 -21.77 -8.32
C ARG A 382 -12.84 -20.95 -8.23
N GLU A 383 -13.89 -21.44 -8.88
CA GLU A 383 -15.21 -20.81 -8.88
C GLU A 383 -15.85 -20.79 -7.48
N ASP A 384 -15.69 -21.86 -6.70
CA ASP A 384 -16.26 -21.96 -5.35
C ASP A 384 -15.56 -21.03 -4.36
N TYR A 385 -14.26 -20.77 -4.55
CA TYR A 385 -13.53 -19.81 -3.73
C TYR A 385 -13.92 -18.38 -4.10
N LEU A 386 -13.93 -18.02 -5.38
CA LEU A 386 -14.23 -16.65 -5.82
C LEU A 386 -15.70 -16.27 -5.62
N ALA A 387 -16.64 -17.22 -5.71
CA ALA A 387 -18.07 -16.98 -5.53
C ALA A 387 -18.46 -16.58 -4.09
N GLN A 388 -17.55 -16.72 -3.12
CA GLN A 388 -17.79 -16.34 -1.72
C GLN A 388 -17.69 -14.83 -1.48
N PHE A 389 -17.26 -14.05 -2.48
CA PHE A 389 -16.95 -12.62 -2.29
C PHE A 389 -17.84 -11.71 -3.13
N GLU A 390 -18.29 -10.61 -2.51
CA GLU A 390 -19.10 -9.58 -3.17
C GLU A 390 -18.29 -8.85 -4.26
N LEU A 391 -18.98 -8.50 -5.35
CA LEU A 391 -18.46 -7.68 -6.45
C LEU A 391 -18.56 -6.18 -6.05
N ASP A 392 -17.57 -5.33 -6.41
CA ASP A 392 -17.47 -3.86 -6.09
C ASP A 392 -18.44 -3.05 -6.91
#